data_AF-A0A7W7R2D9-F1
#
_entry.id   AF-A0A7W7R2D9-F1
#
_cell.length_a   1.000
_cell.length_b   1.000
_cell.length_c   1.000
_cell.angle_alpha   90.00
_cell.angle_beta   90.00
_cell.angle_gamma   90.00
#
_symmetry.space_group_name_H-M   'P 1'
#
loop_
_entity.id
_entity.type
_entity.pdbx_description
1 polymer ?
#
loop_
_entity_poly.entity_id
_entity_poly.type
_entity_poly.pdbx_seq_one_letter_code
_entity_poly.pdbx_strand_id
1 'polypeptide(L)' 'MTELTERELAVLALEGAGWRTQGAKEQAVRERLGISATRYYQLLNGLLDRPEALEHSPVLINRLRRIRDARRAER' A
#
# COMPACT_ATOMS: atom_id res chain seq x y z
N MET A 1 11.29 -6.35 15.94
CA MET A 1 9.81 -6.32 15.94
C MET A 1 9.40 -4.86 16.01
N THR A 2 9.38 -4.21 14.86
CA THR A 2 8.88 -2.83 14.77
C THR A 2 7.45 -2.94 14.31
N GLU A 3 6.50 -2.69 15.21
CA GLU A 3 5.09 -2.66 14.88
C GLU A 3 4.81 -1.70 13.72
N LEU A 4 3.75 -1.95 12.97
CA LEU A 4 3.30 -1.04 11.92
C LEU A 4 2.82 0.26 12.57
N THR A 5 3.26 1.39 12.02
CA THR A 5 2.75 2.69 12.46
C THR A 5 1.30 2.88 12.03
N GLU A 6 0.56 3.75 12.71
CA GLU A 6 -0.83 4.09 12.34
C GLU A 6 -0.96 4.52 10.87
N ARG A 7 0.04 5.25 10.37
CA ARG A 7 0.10 5.67 8.98
C ARG A 7 0.24 4.48 8.03
N GLU A 8 1.06 3.50 8.37
CA GLU A 8 1.25 2.29 7.57
C GLU A 8 0.00 1.40 7.56
N LEU A 9 -0.65 1.26 8.73
CA LEU A 9 -1.93 0.57 8.84
C LEU A 9 -3.00 1.24 7.97
N ALA A 10 -3.05 2.57 7.99
CA ALA A 10 -3.98 3.34 7.15
C ALA A 10 -3.67 3.19 5.65
N VAL A 11 -2.40 3.06 5.24
CA VAL A 11 -2.02 2.74 3.86
C VAL A 11 -2.57 1.38 3.44
N LEU A 12 -2.43 0.34 4.28
CA LEU A 12 -2.96 -0.99 4.00
C LEU A 12 -4.49 -1.00 3.94
N ALA A 13 -5.15 -0.29 4.86
CA ALA A 13 -6.61 -0.15 4.85
C ALA A 13 -7.12 0.53 3.56
N LEU A 14 -6.41 1.55 3.06
CA LEU A 14 -6.73 2.18 1.79
C LEU A 14 -6.58 1.21 0.61
N GLU A 15 -5.55 0.36 0.57
CA GLU A 15 -5.40 -0.62 -0.51
C GLU A 15 -6.50 -1.71 -0.49
N GLY A 16 -7.05 -2.01 0.69
CA GLY A 16 -8.20 -2.91 0.84
C GLY A 16 -9.53 -2.30 0.40
N ALA A 17 -9.64 -0.97 0.37
CA ALA A 17 -10.84 -0.29 -0.11
C ALA A 17 -10.89 -0.38 -1.65
N GLY A 18 -11.89 -1.08 -2.20
CA GLY A 18 -12.03 -1.26 -3.64
C GLY A 18 -12.29 0.05 -4.40
N TRP A 19 -11.23 0.73 -4.83
CA TRP A 19 -11.32 2.00 -5.57
C TRP A 19 -11.77 1.79 -7.00
N ARG A 20 -12.71 2.61 -7.47
CA ARG A 20 -13.22 2.59 -8.85
C ARG A 20 -12.23 3.20 -9.85
N THR A 21 -11.49 4.23 -9.43
CA THR A 21 -10.50 4.90 -10.28
C THR A 21 -9.24 5.22 -9.48
N GLN A 22 -8.10 5.32 -10.17
CA GLN A 22 -6.83 5.74 -9.59
C GLN A 22 -6.94 7.15 -8.98
N GLY A 23 -7.63 8.08 -9.64
CA GLY A 23 -7.82 9.44 -9.14
C GLY A 23 -8.61 9.49 -7.82
N ALA A 24 -9.65 8.66 -7.67
CA ALA A 24 -10.41 8.57 -6.41
C ALA A 24 -9.54 8.06 -5.26
N LYS A 25 -8.67 7.08 -5.53
CA LYS A 25 -7.70 6.58 -4.56
C LYS A 25 -6.71 7.67 -4.14
N GLU A 26 -6.12 8.37 -5.11
CA GLU A 26 -5.13 9.42 -4.82
C GLU A 26 -5.75 10.60 -4.06
N GLN A 27 -7.01 10.93 -4.34
CA GLN A 27 -7.73 11.93 -3.57
C GLN A 27 -7.93 11.49 -2.12
N ALA A 28 -8.41 10.26 -1.91
CA ALA A 28 -8.57 9.71 -0.56
C ALA A 28 -7.24 9.59 0.20
N VAL A 29 -6.14 9.27 -0.49
CA VAL A 29 -4.78 9.30 0.09
C VAL A 29 -4.44 10.70 0.57
N ARG A 30 -4.66 11.73 -0.25
CA ARG A 30 -4.39 13.12 0.16
C ARG A 30 -5.26 13.54 1.35
N GLU A 31 -6.55 13.23 1.31
CA GLU A 31 -7.51 13.62 2.35
C GLU A 31 -7.27 12.90 3.68
N ARG A 32 -7.01 11.58 3.66
CA ARG A 32 -6.89 10.77 4.89
C ARG A 32 -5.49 10.73 5.47
N LEU A 33 -4.46 10.73 4.61
CA LEU A 33 -3.07 10.60 5.05
C LEU A 33 -2.29 11.92 5.01
N GLY A 34 -2.81 12.94 4.32
CA GLY A 34 -2.13 14.24 4.18
C GLY A 34 -0.82 14.15 3.39
N ILE A 35 -0.64 13.13 2.55
CA ILE A 35 0.59 12.90 1.78
C ILE A 35 0.33 12.90 0.28
N SER A 36 1.37 13.19 -0.50
CA SER A 36 1.32 13.07 -1.95
C SER A 36 1.19 11.60 -2.39
N ALA A 37 0.63 11.39 -3.59
CA ALA A 37 0.54 10.06 -4.20
C ALA A 37 1.92 9.39 -4.33
N THR A 38 2.96 10.16 -4.68
CA THR A 38 4.34 9.66 -4.74
C THR A 38 4.80 9.11 -3.40
N ARG A 39 4.62 9.87 -2.31
CA ARG A 39 5.03 9.43 -0.96
C ARG A 39 4.22 8.23 -0.50
N TYR A 40 2.95 8.16 -0.87
CA TYR A 40 2.10 6.99 -0.63
C TYR A 40 2.65 5.72 -1.28
N TYR A 41 3.00 5.77 -2.57
CA TYR A 41 3.55 4.61 -3.26
C TYR A 41 4.95 4.22 -2.75
N GLN A 42 5.75 5.18 -2.28
CA GLN A 42 7.01 4.88 -1.61
C GLN A 42 6.81 4.10 -0.31
N LEU A 43 5.90 4.57 0.55
CA LEU A 43 5.54 3.88 1.80
C LEU A 43 4.97 2.48 1.52
N LEU A 44 4.05 2.39 0.57
CA LEU A 44 3.46 1.11 0.19
C LEU A 44 4.53 0.13 -0.27
N ASN A 45 5.44 0.54 -1.16
CA ASN A 45 6.50 -0.33 -1.63
C ASN A 45 7.41 -0.83 -0.49
N GLY A 46 7.73 0.03 0.48
CA GLY A 46 8.48 -0.38 1.67
C GLY A 46 7.70 -1.38 2.53
N LEU A 47 6.39 -1.17 2.71
CA LEU A 47 5.53 -2.10 3.44
C LEU A 47 5.46 -3.48 2.82
N LEU A 48 5.52 -3.56 1.49
CA LEU A 48 5.50 -4.86 0.81
C LEU A 48 6.68 -5.74 1.21
N ASP A 49 7.81 -5.20 1.65
CA ASP A 49 8.99 -6.00 2.03
C ASP A 49 9.06 -6.27 3.54
N ARG A 50 8.13 -5.73 4.34
CA ARG A 50 8.09 -5.90 5.80
C ARG A 50 7.34 -7.16 6.24
N PRO A 51 7.89 -7.96 7.18
CA PRO A 51 7.19 -9.12 7.73
C PRO A 51 5.93 -8.71 8.50
N GLU A 52 5.96 -7.58 9.22
CA GLU A 52 4.81 -7.14 10.04
C GLU A 52 3.58 -6.79 9.17
N ALA A 53 3.82 -6.27 7.96
CA ALA A 53 2.76 -6.03 6.98
C ALA A 53 2.14 -7.33 6.48
N LEU A 54 2.97 -8.37 6.26
CA LEU A 54 2.53 -9.68 5.84
C LEU A 54 1.69 -10.36 6.93
N GLU A 55 2.09 -10.23 8.20
CA GLU A 55 1.33 -10.75 9.34
C GLU A 55 -0.03 -10.04 9.50
N HIS A 56 -0.06 -8.72 9.30
CA HIS A 56 -1.29 -7.94 9.42
C HIS A 56 -2.30 -8.22 8.29
N SER A 57 -1.85 -8.31 7.03
CA SER A 57 -2.75 -8.58 5.90
C SER A 57 -2.10 -9.48 4.83
N PRO A 58 -2.01 -10.79 5.09
CA PRO A 58 -1.26 -11.70 4.23
C PRO A 58 -1.76 -11.72 2.78
N VAL A 59 -3.08 -11.73 2.60
CA VAL A 59 -3.71 -11.81 1.26
C VAL A 59 -3.44 -10.53 0.46
N LEU A 60 -3.61 -9.36 1.09
CA LEU A 60 -3.40 -8.07 0.46
C LEU A 60 -1.94 -7.90 0.05
N ILE A 61 -1.01 -8.17 0.97
CA ILE A 61 0.44 -8.03 0.71
C ILE A 61 0.89 -8.97 -0.40
N ASN A 62 0.49 -10.24 -0.38
CA ASN A 62 0.86 -11.19 -1.43
C ASN A 62 0.29 -10.77 -2.80
N ARG A 63 -0.95 -10.26 -2.85
CA ARG A 63 -1.53 -9.72 -4.09
C ARG A 63 -0.71 -8.55 -4.63
N LEU A 64 -0.37 -7.59 -3.77
CA LEU A 64 0.39 -6.40 -4.16
C LEU A 64 1.83 -6.74 -4.57
N ARG A 65 2.49 -7.69 -3.88
CA ARG A 65 3.80 -8.23 -4.28
C ARG A 65 3.75 -8.81 -5.69
N ARG A 66 2.77 -9.68 -5.98
CA ARG A 66 2.59 -10.25 -7.33
C ARG A 66 2.40 -9.20 -8.40
N ILE A 67 1.60 -8.15 -8.14
CA ILE A 67 1.39 -7.04 -9.09
C ILE A 67 2.71 -6.28 -9.32
N ARG A 68 3.50 -6.04 -8.26
CA ARG A 68 4.81 -5.38 -8.36
C ARG A 68 5.80 -6.21 -9.18
N ASP A 69 5.83 -7.52 -8.95
CA ASP A 69 6.75 -8.43 -9.63
C ASP A 69 6.39 -8.59 -11.11
N ALA A 70 5.09 -8.67 -11.44
CA ALA A 70 4.61 -8.66 -12.82
C ALA A 70 5.06 -7.40 -13.58
N ARG A 71 4.90 -6.22 -12.98
CA ARG A 71 5.36 -4.95 -13.56
C ARG A 71 6.87 -4.85 -13.72
N ARG A 72 7.65 -5.59 -12.91
CA ARG A 72 9.11 -5.66 -13.05
C ARG A 72 9.51 -6.60 -14.19
N ALA A 73 8.77 -7.69 -14.40
CA ALA A 73 9.03 -8.64 -15.47
C ALA A 73 8.66 -8.11 -16.87
N GLU A 74 7.76 -7.12 -16.95
CA GLU A 74 7.39 -6.43 -18.21
C GLU A 74 8.42 -5.37 -18.66
N ARG A 75 9.49 -5.12 -17.89
CA ARG A 75 10.57 -4.19 -18.24
C ARG A 75 11.81 -4.94 -18.74
#